data_AF-A0A0F8ZTJ3-F1
#
_entry.id   AF-A0A0F8ZTJ3-F1
#
_cell.length_a   1.000
_cell.length_b   1.000
_cell.length_c   1.000
_cell.angle_alpha   90.00
_cell.angle_beta   90.00
_cell.angle_gamma   90.00
#
_symmetry.space_group_name_H-M   'P 1'
#
loop_
_entity.id
_entity.type
_entity.pdbx_description
1 polymer ?
#
loop_
_entity_poly.entity_id
_entity_poly.type
_entity_poly.pdbx_seq_one_letter_code
_entity_poly.pdbx_strand_id
1 'polypeptide(L)'
;MFGFGYNTKAETLERLRRIEQLDKEMEQMKRLYAPLVRVLLPMRYEWQKAGVPVRDKTITLSTVAWPEQFKKGVDRVLGFNINWVYWV
;
A
#
# COMPACT_ATOMS: atom_id res chain seq x y z
N MET A 1 -23.85 -9.29 43.00
CA MET A 1 -22.87 -10.39 43.04
C MET A 1 -22.23 -10.51 41.66
N PHE A 2 -20.92 -10.70 41.63
CA PHE A 2 -20.02 -10.49 40.50
C PHE A 2 -20.18 -11.54 39.38
N GLY A 3 -20.21 -11.08 38.13
CA GLY A 3 -20.14 -11.90 36.92
C GLY A 3 -19.02 -11.45 35.99
N PHE A 4 -17.84 -11.12 36.54
CA PHE A 4 -16.64 -10.80 35.77
C PHE A 4 -15.75 -12.05 35.75
N GLY A 5 -15.57 -12.70 34.59
CA GLY A 5 -14.52 -13.73 34.51
C GLY A 5 -14.45 -14.63 33.29
N TYR A 6 -15.51 -14.82 32.51
CA TYR A 6 -15.52 -15.90 31.50
C TYR A 6 -15.38 -15.47 30.03
N ASN A 7 -15.30 -14.17 29.73
CA ASN A 7 -15.23 -13.69 28.34
C ASN A 7 -13.86 -13.19 27.87
N THR A 8 -12.88 -13.03 28.78
CA THR A 8 -11.61 -12.37 28.44
C THR A 8 -10.70 -13.20 27.56
N LYS A 9 -10.64 -14.52 27.72
CA LYS A 9 -9.78 -15.39 26.90
C LYS A 9 -10.25 -15.53 25.46
N ALA A 10 -11.56 -15.71 25.25
CA ALA A 10 -12.15 -15.80 23.92
C ALA A 10 -12.03 -14.46 23.17
N GLU A 11 -12.31 -13.35 23.86
CA GLU A 11 -12.14 -12.01 23.30
C GLU A 11 -10.66 -11.69 23.00
N THR A 12 -9.73 -12.16 23.85
CA THR A 12 -8.29 -12.02 23.58
C THR A 12 -7.86 -12.83 22.36
N LEU A 13 -8.33 -14.07 22.21
CA LEU A 13 -8.04 -14.92 21.04
C LEU A 13 -8.58 -14.30 19.74
N GLU A 14 -9.78 -13.71 19.78
CA GLU A 14 -10.36 -13.04 18.62
C GLU A 14 -9.56 -11.78 18.23
N ARG A 15 -9.14 -10.99 19.23
CA ARG A 15 -8.24 -9.85 19.00
C ARG A 15 -6.90 -10.27 18.37
N LEU A 16 -6.30 -11.37 18.85
CA LEU A 16 -5.06 -11.91 18.28
C LEU A 16 -5.24 -12.34 16.81
N ARG A 17 -6.34 -13.05 16.49
CA ARG A 17 -6.64 -13.42 15.10
C ARG A 17 -6.81 -12.20 14.19
N ARG A 18 -7.44 -11.14 14.70
CA ARG A 18 -7.58 -9.89 13.97
C ARG A 18 -6.24 -9.21 13.70
N ILE A 19 -5.33 -9.22 14.68
CA ILE A 19 -3.97 -8.69 14.52
C ILE A 19 -3.21 -9.48 13.46
N GLU A 20 -3.27 -10.82 13.49
CA GLU A 20 -2.62 -11.67 12.49
C GLU A 20 -3.17 -11.42 11.07
N GLN A 21 -4.48 -11.20 10.95
CA GLN A 21 -5.09 -10.87 9.67
C GLN A 21 -4.61 -9.50 9.16
N LEU A 22 -4.58 -8.49 10.02
CA LEU A 22 -4.07 -7.16 9.68
C LEU A 22 -2.59 -7.23 9.27
N ASP A 23 -1.77 -8.03 9.95
CA ASP A 23 -0.35 -8.18 9.62
C ASP A 23 -0.17 -8.84 8.24
N LYS A 24 -0.97 -9.86 7.93
CA LYS A 24 -1.00 -10.47 6.59
C LYS A 24 -1.44 -9.48 5.51
N GLU A 25 -2.47 -8.68 5.78
CA GLU A 25 -2.94 -7.63 4.87
C GLU A 25 -1.86 -6.57 4.65
N MET A 26 -1.15 -6.16 5.72
CA MET A 26 -0.03 -5.23 5.64
C MET A 26 1.13 -5.78 4.82
N GLU A 27 1.50 -7.05 5.00
CA GLU A 27 2.55 -7.68 4.19
C GLU A 27 2.15 -7.78 2.71
N GLN A 28 0.89 -8.07 2.42
CA GLN A 28 0.39 -8.05 1.03
C GLN A 28 0.47 -6.65 0.44
N MET A 29 0.07 -5.61 1.18
CA MET A 29 0.21 -4.23 0.73
C MET A 29 1.69 -3.87 0.52
N LYS A 30 2.59 -4.20 1.45
CA LYS A 30 4.02 -3.94 1.28
C LYS A 30 4.55 -4.60 0.00
N ARG A 31 4.22 -5.86 -0.25
CA ARG A 31 4.63 -6.55 -1.49
C ARG A 31 4.10 -5.86 -2.75
N LEU A 32 2.85 -5.41 -2.71
CA LEU A 32 2.23 -4.72 -3.83
C LEU A 32 2.91 -3.38 -4.14
N TYR A 33 3.19 -2.58 -3.11
CA TYR A 33 3.68 -1.20 -3.24
C TYR A 33 5.21 -1.07 -3.25
N ALA A 34 5.94 -1.98 -2.60
CA ALA A 34 7.41 -1.93 -2.50
C ALA A 34 8.13 -1.74 -3.85
N PRO A 35 7.79 -2.46 -4.94
CA PRO A 35 8.54 -2.31 -6.17
C PRO A 35 8.24 -0.97 -6.86
N LEU A 36 7.00 -0.45 -6.77
CA LEU A 36 6.68 0.92 -7.22
C LEU A 36 7.45 1.96 -6.41
N VAL A 37 7.50 1.81 -5.08
CA VAL A 37 8.26 2.72 -4.20
C VAL A 37 9.73 2.74 -4.59
N ARG A 38 10.33 1.57 -4.85
CA ARG A 38 11.75 1.46 -5.20
C ARG A 38 12.11 2.22 -6.48
N VAL A 39 11.20 2.25 -7.46
CA VAL A 39 11.38 2.98 -8.73
C VAL A 39 11.07 4.46 -8.60
N LEU A 40 10.01 4.82 -7.86
CA LEU A 40 9.49 6.20 -7.82
C LEU A 40 10.14 7.07 -6.75
N LEU A 41 10.73 6.48 -5.71
CA LEU A 41 11.33 7.22 -4.60
C LEU A 41 12.50 8.12 -5.02
N PRO A 42 13.45 7.69 -5.89
CA PRO A 42 14.50 8.58 -6.38
C PRO A 42 13.94 9.78 -7.16
N MET A 43 12.96 9.56 -8.03
CA MET A 43 12.32 10.62 -8.80
C MET A 43 11.60 11.62 -7.89
N ARG A 44 10.91 11.12 -6.85
CA ARG A 44 10.29 11.96 -5.83
C ARG A 44 11.31 12.85 -5.12
N TYR A 45 12.45 12.27 -4.74
CA TYR A 45 13.50 12.98 -4.04
C TYR A 45 14.06 14.15 -4.87
N GLU A 46 14.32 13.93 -6.15
CA GLU A 46 14.79 14.98 -7.05
C GLU A 46 13.78 16.14 -7.18
N TRP A 47 12.49 15.82 -7.26
CA TRP A 47 11.44 16.85 -7.33
C TRP A 47 11.30 17.64 -6.03
N GLN A 48 11.37 16.95 -4.89
CA GLN A 48 11.34 17.62 -3.59
C GLN A 48 12.55 18.54 -3.41
N LYS A 49 13.74 18.10 -3.86
CA LYS A 49 14.97 18.92 -3.85
C LYS A 49 14.83 20.17 -4.73
N ALA A 50 14.11 20.07 -5.84
CA ALA A 50 13.79 21.20 -6.71
C ALA A 50 12.63 22.08 -6.18
N GLY A 51 12.07 21.79 -5.00
CA GLY A 51 10.94 22.52 -4.44
C GLY A 51 9.60 22.25 -5.13
N VAL A 52 9.52 21.21 -5.97
CA VAL A 52 8.31 20.88 -6.73
C VAL A 52 7.40 19.96 -5.90
N PRO A 53 6.15 20.36 -5.63
CA PRO A 53 5.19 19.49 -4.97
C PRO A 53 4.83 18.32 -5.89
N VAL A 54 4.95 17.13 -5.32
CA VAL A 54 4.67 15.85 -5.97
C VAL A 54 3.17 15.52 -5.96
N ARG A 55 2.44 16.18 -5.06
CA ARG A 55 0.99 16.03 -4.90
C ARG A 55 0.33 16.41 -6.23
N ASP A 56 -0.40 15.46 -6.80
CA ASP A 56 -1.22 15.59 -8.02
C ASP A 56 -0.44 15.55 -9.34
N LYS A 57 0.85 15.23 -9.28
CA LYS A 57 1.63 14.94 -10.47
C LYS A 57 1.31 13.54 -10.98
N THR A 58 1.19 13.42 -12.29
CA THR A 58 0.86 12.15 -12.95
C THR A 58 2.11 11.52 -13.52
N ILE A 59 2.28 10.23 -13.28
CA ILE A 59 3.34 9.40 -13.87
C ILE A 59 2.68 8.34 -14.74
N THR A 60 3.38 7.94 -15.80
CA THR A 60 2.86 6.92 -16.71
C THR A 60 3.58 5.60 -16.44
N LEU A 61 2.81 4.54 -16.17
CA LEU A 61 3.33 3.19 -15.94
C LEU A 61 2.70 2.20 -16.90
N SER A 62 3.50 1.24 -17.38
CA SER A 62 3.02 0.18 -18.27
C SER A 62 2.28 -0.91 -17.50
N THR A 63 1.09 -1.30 -17.99
CA THR A 63 0.35 -2.43 -17.45
C THR A 63 1.06 -3.76 -17.64
N VAL A 64 1.96 -3.87 -18.62
CA VAL A 64 2.74 -5.08 -18.90
C VAL A 64 3.88 -5.25 -17.89
N ALA A 65 4.52 -4.16 -17.49
CA ALA A 65 5.60 -4.18 -16.50
C ALA A 65 5.08 -4.32 -15.06
N TRP A 66 3.84 -3.93 -14.80
CA TRP A 66 3.23 -3.87 -13.46
C TRP A 66 1.84 -4.53 -13.42
N PRO A 67 1.69 -5.78 -13.89
CA PRO A 67 0.38 -6.39 -14.06
C PRO A 67 -0.35 -6.61 -12.73
N GLU A 68 0.38 -6.90 -11.66
CA GLU A 68 -0.19 -7.12 -10.34
C GLU A 68 -0.75 -5.82 -9.73
N GLN A 69 0.01 -4.74 -9.81
CA GLN A 69 -0.38 -3.41 -9.32
C GLN A 69 -1.57 -2.86 -10.10
N PHE A 70 -1.54 -3.01 -11.43
CA PHE A 70 -2.67 -2.65 -12.28
C PHE A 70 -3.92 -3.45 -11.92
N LYS A 71 -3.81 -4.78 -11.81
CA LYS A 71 -4.95 -5.66 -11.46
C LYS A 71 -5.52 -5.37 -10.07
N LYS A 72 -4.68 -4.92 -9.13
CA LYS A 72 -5.11 -4.50 -7.78
C LYS A 72 -5.67 -3.07 -7.74
N GLY A 73 -5.68 -2.35 -8.86
CA GLY A 73 -6.26 -1.01 -8.95
C GLY A 73 -5.42 0.07 -8.27
N VAL A 74 -4.10 -0.09 -8.23
CA VAL A 74 -3.21 0.93 -7.65
C VAL A 74 -3.23 2.17 -8.55
N ASP A 75 -3.82 3.25 -8.07
CA ASP A 75 -3.99 4.52 -8.80
C ASP A 75 -3.06 5.63 -8.28
N ARG A 76 -2.52 5.46 -7.07
CA ARG A 76 -1.66 6.45 -6.42
C ARG A 76 -0.54 5.82 -5.62
N VAL A 77 0.68 6.34 -5.79
CA VAL A 77 1.86 5.93 -4.99
C VAL A 77 2.76 7.11 -4.70
N LEU A 78 3.21 7.24 -3.44
CA LEU A 78 4.15 8.28 -2.99
C LEU A 78 3.71 9.73 -3.33
N GLY A 79 2.40 9.95 -3.50
CA GLY A 79 1.82 11.25 -3.85
C GLY A 79 1.55 11.43 -5.35
N PHE A 80 2.18 10.62 -6.21
CA PHE A 80 1.94 10.60 -7.66
C PHE A 80 0.62 9.89 -7.99
N ASN A 81 -0.12 10.44 -8.94
CA ASN A 81 -1.20 9.74 -9.63
C ASN A 81 -0.60 8.87 -10.73
N ILE A 82 -1.15 7.67 -10.94
CA ILE A 82 -0.67 6.72 -11.95
C ILE A 82 -1.62 6.74 -13.13
N ASN A 83 -1.08 7.06 -14.30
CA ASN A 83 -1.71 6.83 -15.57
C ASN A 83 -1.23 5.47 -16.13
N TRP A 84 -2.14 4.51 -16.20
CA TRP A 84 -1.84 3.18 -16.73
C TRP A 84 -1.96 3.16 -18.24
N VAL A 85 -0.92 2.65 -18.90
CA VAL A 85 -0.87 2.56 -20.37
C VAL A 85 -0.51 1.14 -20.81
N TYR A 86 -1.14 0.69 -21.89
CA TYR A 86 -0.85 -0.58 -22.51
C TYR A 86 0.12 -0.35 -23.66
N TRP A 87 1.39 -0.71 -23.47
CA TRP A 87 2.38 -0.74 -24.56
C TRP A 87 2.57 -2.18 -25.01
N VAL A 88 2.41 -2.41 -26.31
CA VAL A 88 2.64 -3.70 -26.99
C VAL A 88 4.09 -3.81 -27.40
#